data_AF-A0A4Q3WG88-F1
#
_entry.id   AF-A0A4Q3WG88-F1
#
_cell.length_a   1.000
_cell.length_b   1.000
_cell.length_c   1.000
_cell.angle_alpha   90.00
_cell.angle_beta   90.00
_cell.angle_gamma   90.00
#
_symmetry.space_group_name_H-M   'P 1'
#
loop_
_entity.id
_entity.type
_entity.pdbx_description
1 polymer ?
#
loop_
_entity_poly.entity_id
_entity_poly.type
_entity_poly.pdbx_seq_one_letter_code
_entity_poly.pdbx_strand_id
1 'polypeptide(L)' 'IKTYDDHRMAMSFAITALKSPGIEIRDPGCVGKTFPDFFERLEKVAQKAR' A
#
# COMPACT_ATOMS: atom_id res chain seq x y z
N ILE A 1 -2.66 -9.33 -5.80
CA ILE A 1 -3.02 -9.69 -4.41
C ILE A 1 -4.46 -9.27 -4.12
N LYS A 2 -5.28 -10.17 -3.58
CA LYS A 2 -6.64 -9.88 -3.08
C LYS A 2 -6.53 -9.42 -1.62
N THR A 3 -7.22 -8.33 -1.26
CA THR A 3 -7.11 -7.68 0.06
C THR A 3 -8.13 -8.20 1.06
N TYR A 4 -9.23 -8.79 0.58
CA TYR A 4 -10.36 -9.27 1.41
C TYR A 4 -10.96 -8.18 2.30
N ASP A 5 -11.00 -6.93 1.81
CA ASP A 5 -11.43 -5.74 2.56
C ASP A 5 -10.58 -5.46 3.83
N ASP A 6 -9.40 -6.06 3.93
CA ASP A 6 -8.44 -5.79 5.00
C ASP A 6 -7.42 -4.74 4.54
N HIS A 7 -7.59 -3.52 5.05
CA HIS A 7 -6.66 -2.41 4.86
C HIS A 7 -5.21 -2.77 5.21
N ARG A 8 -4.98 -3.65 6.20
CA ARG A 8 -3.63 -4.06 6.60
C ARG A 8 -2.97 -4.90 5.52
N MET A 9 -3.71 -5.79 4.87
CA MET A 9 -3.21 -6.55 3.73
C MET A 9 -2.79 -5.61 2.59
N ALA A 10 -3.62 -4.63 2.27
CA ALA A 10 -3.28 -3.62 1.26
C ALA A 10 -1.99 -2.86 1.65
N MET A 11 -1.88 -2.38 2.88
CA MET A 11 -0.71 -1.63 3.36
C MET A 11 0.57 -2.47 3.37
N SER A 12 0.53 -3.72 3.86
CA SER A 12 1.71 -4.60 3.92
C SER A 12 2.26 -4.94 2.53
N PHE A 13 1.37 -5.23 1.57
CA PHE A 13 1.79 -5.51 0.20
C PHE A 13 2.23 -4.26 -0.56
N ALA A 14 1.71 -3.07 -0.22
CA ALA A 14 2.19 -1.81 -0.79
C ALA A 14 3.65 -1.54 -0.40
N ILE A 15 4.02 -1.81 0.87
CA ILE A 15 5.42 -1.71 1.32
C ILE A 15 6.29 -2.76 0.61
N THR A 16 5.81 -4.00 0.49
CA THR A 16 6.54 -5.08 -0.19
C THR A 16 6.80 -4.75 -1.67
N ALA A 17 5.83 -4.13 -2.35
CA ALA A 17 5.93 -3.72 -3.75
C ALA A 17 7.05 -2.70 -4.03
N LEU A 18 7.51 -1.96 -3.01
CA LEU A 18 8.65 -1.03 -3.15
C LEU A 18 9.97 -1.73 -3.50
N LYS A 19 10.10 -3.02 -3.18
CA LYS A 19 11.30 -3.82 -3.41
C LYS A 19 11.06 -5.06 -4.27
N SER A 20 9.79 -5.46 -4.46
CA SER A 20 9.40 -6.59 -5.30
C SER A 20 8.54 -6.10 -6.47
N PRO A 21 9.12 -5.92 -7.68
CA PRO A 21 8.36 -5.53 -8.85
C PRO A 21 7.31 -6.61 -9.22
N GLY A 22 6.21 -6.19 -9.83
CA GLY A 22 5.14 -7.09 -10.30
C GLY A 22 4.00 -7.35 -9.29
N ILE A 23 4.03 -6.74 -8.10
CA ILE A 23 2.90 -6.82 -7.16
C ILE A 23 1.80 -5.83 -7.57
N GLU A 24 0.62 -6.36 -7.89
CA GLU A 24 -0.61 -5.57 -8.12
C GLU A 24 -1.59 -5.80 -6.95
N ILE A 25 -2.10 -4.74 -6.33
CA ILE A 25 -3.10 -4.80 -5.25
C ILE A 25 -4.49 -4.58 -5.86
N ARG A 26 -5.42 -5.53 -5.69
CA ARG A 26 -6.72 -5.51 -6.38
C ARG A 26 -7.72 -4.51 -5.81
N ASP A 27 -7.61 -4.16 -4.53
CA ASP A 27 -8.46 -3.17 -3.87
C ASP A 27 -7.61 -2.34 -2.88
N PRO A 28 -6.81 -1.40 -3.39
CA PRO A 28 -6.01 -0.53 -2.54
C PRO A 28 -6.88 0.48 -1.77
N GLY A 29 -8.13 0.74 -2.20
CA GLY A 29 -9.01 1.74 -1.61
C GLY A 29 -9.48 1.40 -0.18
N CYS A 30 -9.51 0.12 0.20
CA CYS A 30 -9.89 -0.32 1.55
C CYS A 30 -9.04 0.33 2.67
N VAL A 31 -7.83 0.82 2.37
CA VAL A 31 -7.00 1.58 3.34
C VAL A 31 -7.69 2.84 3.85
N GLY A 32 -8.59 3.43 3.07
CA GLY A 32 -9.31 4.65 3.42
C GLY A 32 -10.20 4.52 4.66
N LYS A 33 -10.52 3.29 5.08
CA LYS A 33 -11.27 3.03 6.31
C LYS A 33 -10.57 3.55 7.57
N THR A 34 -9.24 3.47 7.60
CA THR A 34 -8.45 3.81 8.80
C THR A 34 -7.30 4.77 8.50
N PHE A 35 -6.84 4.83 7.26
CA PHE A 35 -5.69 5.64 6.85
C PHE A 35 -5.86 6.22 5.43
N PRO A 36 -6.72 7.25 5.27
CA PRO A 36 -7.09 7.83 3.97
C PRO A 36 -5.94 8.31 3.09
N ASP A 37 -4.87 8.82 3.69
CA ASP A 37 -3.71 9.40 3.00
C ASP A 37 -2.50 8.45 2.98
N PHE A 38 -2.71 7.14 3.18
CA PHE A 38 -1.65 6.13 3.26
C PHE A 38 -0.68 6.16 2.07
N PHE A 39 -1.19 6.12 0.83
CA PHE A 39 -0.34 6.03 -0.37
C PHE A 39 0.47 7.31 -0.59
N GLU A 40 -0.10 8.49 -0.32
CA GLU A 40 0.63 9.76 -0.39
C GLU A 40 1.77 9.80 0.64
N ARG A 41 1.54 9.30 1.86
CA ARG A 41 2.59 9.21 2.89
C ARG A 41 3.65 8.18 2.53
N LEU A 42 3.23 7.03 2.03
CA LEU A 42 4.15 5.97 1.59
C LEU A 42 5.07 6.49 0.49
N GLU A 43 4.54 7.21 -0.49
CA GLU A 43 5.33 7.84 -1.55
C GLU A 43 6.36 8.83 -0.98
N LYS A 44 5.94 9.75 -0.09
CA LYS A 44 6.85 10.72 0.54
C LYS A 44 8.01 10.04 1.29
N VAL A 45 7.73 8.97 2.02
CA VAL A 45 8.75 8.22 2.76
C VAL A 45 9.64 7.42 1.80
N ALA A 46 9.06 6.77 0.79
CA ALA A 46 9.80 5.98 -0.19
C ALA A 46 10.75 6.83 -1.05
N GLN A 47 10.36 8.07 -1.39
CA GLN A 47 11.24 9.01 -2.08
C GLN A 47 12.42 9.44 -1.20
N LYS A 48 12.20 9.68 0.09
CA LYS A 48 13.27 10.05 1.05
C LYS A 48 14.28 8.92 1.30
N ALA A 49 13.86 7.67 1.12
CA ALA A 49 14.69 6.49 1.36
C ALA A 49 15.47 5.99 0.13
N ARG A 50 15.37 6.68 -1.01
CA ARG A 50 16.19 6.46 -2.22
C ARG A 50 17.44 7.31 -2.16
#